data_AF-A0A7C1CLQ3-F1
#
_entry.id   AF-A0A7C1CLQ3-F1
#
_cell.length_a   1.000
_cell.length_b   1.000
_cell.length_c   1.000
_cell.angle_alpha   90.00
_cell.angle_beta   90.00
_cell.angle_gamma   90.00
#
_symmetry.space_group_name_H-M   'P 1'
#
loop_
_entity.id
_entity.type
_entity.pdbx_description
1 polymer ?
#
loop_
_entity_poly.entity_id
_entity_poly.type
_entity_poly.pdbx_seq_one_letter_code
_entity_poly.pdbx_strand_id
1 'polypeptide(L)'
;IDLYQCHWPDETTPLADTVGALRELQQEGKIRAFGVSNFTVEMMRECLRHGRIDSDQPRYSALDRKIEAEILPFCRENAISVLAYSPIEQGLLSGKVDTKRVFNEGDQRKSKPLFSLENRMKIRDMLDSVRDIADAHNATFAQLFIAWVIAQPGLTTALVGARSEAQAVENAAAGEIALSDEEIKAVRAAVESLELH
;
A
#
# COMPACT_ATOMS: atom_id res chain seq x y z
N ILE A 1 1.55 -9.33 21.59
CA ILE A 1 1.50 -8.54 20.33
C ILE A 1 0.59 -9.29 19.35
N ASP A 2 -0.36 -8.63 18.70
CA ASP A 2 -1.29 -9.33 17.80
C ASP A 2 -0.60 -9.80 16.51
N LEU A 3 0.15 -8.94 15.84
CA LEU A 3 0.91 -9.26 14.64
C LEU A 3 2.36 -8.77 14.78
N TYR A 4 3.34 -9.65 14.55
CA TYR A 4 4.76 -9.31 14.56
C TYR A 4 5.41 -9.60 13.21
N GLN A 5 6.07 -8.61 12.59
CA GLN A 5 6.50 -8.71 11.19
C GLN A 5 8.01 -8.59 11.06
N CYS A 6 8.60 -9.45 10.21
CA CYS A 6 9.96 -9.26 9.73
C CYS A 6 9.97 -8.10 8.71
N HIS A 7 10.61 -6.98 9.05
CA HIS A 7 10.52 -5.74 8.27
C HIS A 7 11.26 -5.83 6.92
N TRP A 8 12.40 -6.50 6.90
CA TRP A 8 13.19 -6.74 5.70
C TRP A 8 13.88 -8.10 5.81
N PRO A 9 14.04 -8.84 4.69
CA PRO A 9 14.84 -10.04 4.69
C PRO A 9 16.30 -9.69 4.98
N ASP A 10 16.97 -10.50 5.78
CA ASP A 10 18.41 -10.44 6.00
C ASP A 10 19.09 -11.48 5.09
N GLU A 11 19.96 -11.02 4.19
CA GLU A 11 20.68 -11.89 3.25
C GLU A 11 21.66 -12.85 3.95
N THR A 12 22.03 -12.56 5.20
CA THR A 12 22.99 -13.36 5.97
C THR A 12 22.36 -14.40 6.88
N THR A 13 21.05 -14.33 7.10
CA THR A 13 20.32 -15.23 8.00
C THR A 13 19.40 -16.15 7.20
N PRO A 14 19.50 -17.48 7.35
CA PRO A 14 18.55 -18.40 6.71
C PRO A 14 17.10 -18.08 7.06
N LEU A 15 16.21 -18.12 6.06
CA LEU A 15 14.78 -17.88 6.27
C LEU A 15 14.16 -18.90 7.24
N ALA A 16 14.68 -20.13 7.26
CA ALA A 16 14.29 -21.17 8.21
C ALA A 16 14.48 -20.73 9.67
N ASP A 17 15.63 -20.12 9.99
CA ASP A 17 15.96 -19.65 11.33
C ASP A 17 15.06 -18.47 11.73
N THR A 18 14.78 -17.56 10.79
CA THR A 18 13.86 -16.44 10.99
C THR A 18 12.45 -16.93 11.33
N VAL A 19 11.92 -17.86 10.54
CA VAL A 19 10.59 -18.44 10.78
C VAL A 19 10.58 -19.27 12.07
N GLY A 20 11.65 -20.02 12.35
CA GLY A 20 11.82 -20.77 13.60
C GLY A 20 11.68 -19.89 14.83
N ALA A 21 12.42 -18.77 14.88
CA ALA A 21 12.36 -17.82 15.99
C ALA A 21 10.95 -17.19 16.15
N LEU A 22 10.29 -16.82 15.04
CA LEU A 22 8.93 -16.27 15.10
C LEU A 22 7.92 -17.30 15.63
N ARG A 23 8.07 -18.57 15.24
CA ARG A 23 7.23 -19.67 15.75
C ARG A 23 7.44 -19.93 17.23
N GLU A 24 8.68 -19.88 17.72
CA GLU A 24 8.97 -20.00 19.15
C GLU A 24 8.26 -18.90 19.95
N LEU A 25 8.35 -17.64 19.50
CA LEU A 25 7.64 -16.53 20.14
C LEU A 25 6.12 -16.72 20.12
N GLN A 26 5.57 -17.31 19.07
CA GLN A 26 4.15 -17.61 18.97
C GLN A 26 3.74 -18.74 19.94
N GLN A 27 4.54 -19.80 20.04
CA GLN A 27 4.33 -20.91 20.97
C GLN A 27 4.41 -20.48 22.43
N GLU A 28 5.32 -19.56 22.75
CA GLU A 28 5.42 -18.92 24.06
C GLU A 28 4.27 -17.93 24.36
N GLY A 29 3.38 -17.67 23.41
CA GLY A 29 2.24 -16.77 23.56
C GLY A 29 2.60 -15.28 23.54
N LYS A 30 3.82 -14.92 23.14
CA LYS A 30 4.27 -13.51 23.07
C LYS A 30 3.67 -12.77 21.87
N ILE A 31 3.51 -13.48 20.76
CA ILE A 31 2.87 -12.98 19.54
C ILE A 31 1.69 -13.89 19.15
N ARG A 32 0.62 -13.34 18.56
CA ARG A 32 -0.53 -14.15 18.08
C ARG A 32 -0.39 -14.58 16.62
N ALA A 33 0.17 -13.72 15.78
CA ALA A 33 0.43 -13.95 14.37
C ALA A 33 1.79 -13.37 13.98
N PHE A 34 2.38 -13.86 12.89
CA PHE A 34 3.56 -13.24 12.30
C PHE A 34 3.49 -13.14 10.79
N GLY A 35 4.20 -12.15 10.26
CA GLY A 35 4.25 -11.88 8.83
C GLY A 35 5.60 -11.37 8.36
N VAL A 36 5.66 -11.02 7.09
CA VAL A 36 6.86 -10.52 6.42
C VAL A 36 6.55 -9.18 5.74
N SER A 37 7.60 -8.50 5.29
CA SER A 37 7.51 -7.24 4.59
C SER A 37 8.67 -7.13 3.62
N ASN A 38 8.40 -6.71 2.38
CA ASN A 38 9.40 -6.58 1.32
C ASN A 38 10.06 -7.91 0.90
N PHE A 39 9.32 -9.02 0.99
CA PHE A 39 9.80 -10.35 0.55
C PHE A 39 9.38 -10.63 -0.89
N THR A 40 10.19 -11.39 -1.62
CA THR A 40 9.79 -11.93 -2.93
C THR A 40 8.91 -13.17 -2.78
N VAL A 41 8.28 -13.61 -3.86
CA VAL A 41 7.51 -14.87 -3.87
C VAL A 41 8.39 -16.07 -3.52
N GLU A 42 9.64 -16.11 -3.99
CA GLU A 42 10.59 -17.19 -3.68
C GLU A 42 10.90 -17.23 -2.19
N MET A 43 11.14 -16.08 -1.57
CA MET A 43 11.40 -15.98 -0.14
C MET A 43 10.18 -16.42 0.68
N MET A 44 8.99 -15.93 0.33
CA MET A 44 7.76 -16.34 1.02
C MET A 44 7.48 -17.84 0.85
N ARG A 45 7.73 -18.40 -0.34
CA ARG A 45 7.61 -19.84 -0.60
C ARG A 45 8.57 -20.65 0.26
N GLU A 46 9.80 -20.17 0.46
CA GLU A 46 10.75 -20.79 1.38
C GLU A 46 10.26 -20.71 2.83
N CYS A 47 9.78 -19.55 3.29
CA CYS A 47 9.22 -19.39 4.63
C CYS A 47 8.09 -20.39 4.91
N LEU A 48 7.19 -20.60 3.94
CA LEU A 48 6.06 -21.52 4.06
C LEU A 48 6.47 -22.99 4.26
N ARG A 49 7.70 -23.38 3.91
CA ARG A 49 8.23 -24.73 4.22
C ARG A 49 8.50 -24.92 5.71
N HIS A 50 8.73 -23.82 6.44
CA HIS A 50 9.12 -23.82 7.85
C HIS A 50 8.01 -23.34 8.78
N GLY A 51 6.96 -22.71 8.24
CA GLY A 51 5.82 -22.24 9.02
C GLY A 51 4.88 -21.36 8.22
N ARG A 52 3.62 -21.28 8.66
CA ARG A 52 2.66 -20.34 8.09
C ARG A 52 3.10 -18.91 8.37
N ILE A 53 3.09 -18.06 7.35
CA ILE A 53 3.12 -16.60 7.49
C ILE A 53 1.69 -16.08 7.32
N ASP A 54 1.25 -15.20 8.21
CA ASP A 54 -0.14 -14.71 8.25
C ASP A 54 -0.36 -13.45 7.40
N SER A 55 0.71 -12.68 7.17
CA SER A 55 0.64 -11.46 6.38
C SER A 55 1.91 -11.15 5.59
N ASP A 56 1.75 -10.40 4.50
CA ASP A 56 2.81 -9.65 3.82
C ASP A 56 2.46 -8.14 3.83
N GLN A 57 3.49 -7.29 3.89
CA GLN A 57 3.35 -5.83 3.89
C GLN A 57 4.15 -5.19 2.74
N PRO A 58 3.67 -5.27 1.50
CA PRO A 58 4.33 -4.68 0.35
C PRO A 58 3.96 -3.21 0.13
N ARG A 59 4.78 -2.51 -0.67
CA ARG A 59 4.37 -1.21 -1.23
C ARG A 59 3.28 -1.44 -2.25
N TYR A 60 2.21 -0.67 -2.18
CA TYR A 60 1.19 -0.70 -3.21
C TYR A 60 0.38 0.59 -3.24
N SER A 61 0.16 1.11 -4.45
CA SER A 61 -0.71 2.24 -4.72
C SER A 61 -1.21 2.14 -6.16
N ALA A 62 -2.10 3.05 -6.59
CA ALA A 62 -2.46 3.11 -8.00
C ALA A 62 -1.23 3.41 -8.91
N LEU A 63 -0.22 4.15 -8.41
CA LEU A 63 1.00 4.48 -9.17
C LEU A 63 2.06 3.36 -9.13
N ASP A 64 2.12 2.55 -8.06
CA ASP A 64 3.06 1.43 -7.92
C ASP A 64 2.31 0.12 -7.71
N ARG A 65 2.15 -0.63 -8.81
CA ARG A 65 1.32 -1.84 -8.88
C ARG A 65 2.13 -3.12 -9.13
N LYS A 66 3.44 -3.09 -8.91
CA LYS A 66 4.36 -4.21 -9.23
C LYS A 66 3.93 -5.52 -8.60
N ILE A 67 3.35 -5.46 -7.40
CA ILE A 67 2.92 -6.66 -6.66
C ILE A 67 1.75 -7.40 -7.30
N GLU A 68 0.99 -6.78 -8.21
CA GLU A 68 -0.14 -7.42 -8.89
C GLU A 68 0.29 -8.61 -9.76
N ALA A 69 1.53 -8.60 -10.27
CA ALA A 69 2.02 -9.64 -11.17
C ALA A 69 2.23 -10.99 -10.47
N GLU A 70 2.77 -10.99 -9.25
CA GLU A 70 3.24 -12.22 -8.59
C GLU A 70 2.89 -12.30 -7.11
N ILE A 71 3.11 -11.22 -6.35
CA ILE A 71 2.90 -11.20 -4.88
C ILE A 71 1.42 -11.34 -4.52
N LEU A 72 0.52 -10.54 -5.11
CA LEU A 72 -0.91 -10.61 -4.79
C LEU A 72 -1.54 -11.97 -5.14
N PRO A 73 -1.33 -12.54 -6.34
CA PRO A 73 -1.80 -13.88 -6.64
C PRO A 73 -1.26 -14.92 -5.66
N PHE A 74 0.04 -14.88 -5.36
CA PHE A 74 0.68 -15.82 -4.44
C PHE A 74 0.11 -15.73 -3.02
N CYS A 75 -0.06 -14.51 -2.49
CA CYS A 75 -0.64 -14.31 -1.16
C CYS A 75 -2.08 -14.83 -1.11
N ARG A 76 -2.89 -14.57 -2.13
CA ARG A 76 -4.27 -15.06 -2.22
C ARG A 76 -4.35 -16.59 -2.25
N GLU A 77 -3.49 -17.24 -3.04
CA GLU A 77 -3.43 -18.71 -3.13
C GLU A 77 -3.02 -19.36 -1.82
N ASN A 78 -2.19 -18.69 -1.02
CA ASN A 78 -1.67 -19.22 0.25
C ASN A 78 -2.38 -18.66 1.49
N ALA A 79 -3.52 -17.96 1.31
CA ALA A 79 -4.29 -17.33 2.39
C ALA A 79 -3.47 -16.39 3.30
N ILE A 80 -2.56 -15.63 2.69
CA ILE A 80 -1.74 -14.60 3.33
C ILE A 80 -2.43 -13.24 3.16
N SER A 81 -2.64 -12.52 4.26
CA SER A 81 -3.24 -11.17 4.21
C SER A 81 -2.23 -10.14 3.67
N VAL A 82 -2.69 -9.16 2.89
CA VAL A 82 -1.80 -8.14 2.30
C VAL A 82 -2.12 -6.76 2.87
N LEU A 83 -1.12 -6.17 3.55
CA LEU A 83 -1.18 -4.85 4.16
C LEU A 83 -0.39 -3.86 3.29
N ALA A 84 -1.07 -3.15 2.38
CA ALA A 84 -0.41 -2.19 1.49
C ALA A 84 0.12 -0.97 2.24
N TYR A 85 1.43 -0.71 2.17
CA TYR A 85 1.99 0.57 2.61
C TYR A 85 2.12 1.58 1.47
N SER A 86 2.08 2.87 1.82
CA SER A 86 2.06 4.01 0.89
C SER A 86 0.90 4.04 -0.13
N PRO A 87 -0.35 3.73 0.26
CA PRO A 87 -1.49 3.65 -0.67
C PRO A 87 -1.81 4.95 -1.41
N ILE A 88 -1.41 6.09 -0.83
CA ILE A 88 -1.59 7.43 -1.43
C ILE A 88 -0.26 8.12 -1.79
N GLU A 89 0.81 7.35 -1.95
CA GLU A 89 2.13 7.81 -2.41
C GLU A 89 2.66 9.04 -1.66
N GLN A 90 2.69 8.94 -0.32
CA GLN A 90 3.17 10.00 0.57
C GLN A 90 2.43 11.35 0.38
N GLY A 91 1.14 11.26 0.02
CA GLY A 91 0.21 12.36 -0.18
C GLY A 91 0.10 12.83 -1.62
N LEU A 92 0.85 12.26 -2.56
CA LEU A 92 0.83 12.67 -3.96
C LEU A 92 -0.55 12.47 -4.61
N LEU A 93 -1.24 11.38 -4.25
CA LEU A 93 -2.59 11.07 -4.72
C LEU A 93 -3.72 11.77 -3.91
N SER A 94 -3.37 12.61 -2.92
CA SER A 94 -4.38 13.30 -2.10
C SER A 94 -4.86 14.63 -2.67
N GLY A 95 -4.20 15.13 -3.73
CA GLY A 95 -4.37 16.50 -4.22
C GLY A 95 -3.71 17.58 -3.34
N LYS A 96 -3.26 17.26 -2.12
CA LYS A 96 -2.63 18.22 -1.18
C LYS A 96 -1.14 18.46 -1.48
N VAL A 97 -0.50 17.61 -2.29
CA VAL A 97 0.89 17.77 -2.78
C VAL A 97 0.84 18.37 -4.19
N ASP A 98 0.23 19.55 -4.28
CA ASP A 98 -0.01 20.26 -5.54
C ASP A 98 1.25 20.93 -6.10
N THR A 99 1.14 21.67 -7.20
CA THR A 99 2.25 22.38 -7.86
C THR A 99 2.84 23.51 -6.99
N LYS A 100 2.09 24.04 -6.02
CA LYS A 100 2.52 25.11 -5.10
C LYS A 100 3.23 24.57 -3.86
N ARG A 101 3.15 23.26 -3.61
CA ARG A 101 3.80 22.62 -2.46
C ARG A 101 5.28 22.96 -2.39
N VAL A 102 5.69 23.51 -1.25
CA VAL A 102 7.09 23.70 -0.87
C VAL A 102 7.49 22.61 0.12
N PHE A 103 8.61 21.95 -0.13
CA PHE A 103 9.18 20.94 0.74
C PHE A 103 10.27 21.56 1.62
N ASN A 104 10.12 21.40 2.93
CA ASN A 104 11.09 21.89 3.92
C ASN A 104 12.41 21.12 3.83
N GLU A 105 13.47 21.67 4.42
CA GLU A 105 14.72 20.93 4.60
C GLU A 105 14.48 19.64 5.41
N GLY A 106 15.14 18.55 5.01
CA GLY A 106 14.93 17.21 5.58
C GLY A 106 13.72 16.43 5.04
N ASP A 107 12.84 17.04 4.24
CA ASP A 107 11.76 16.31 3.58
C ASP A 107 12.30 15.45 2.43
N GLN A 108 12.28 14.13 2.61
CA GLN A 108 12.81 13.17 1.63
C GLN A 108 12.11 13.23 0.27
N ARG A 109 10.92 13.84 0.16
CA ARG A 109 10.23 14.01 -1.13
C ARG A 109 10.90 15.04 -2.01
N LYS A 110 11.61 16.01 -1.43
CA LYS A 110 12.26 17.13 -2.17
C LYS A 110 13.21 16.65 -3.27
N SER A 111 13.89 15.52 -3.06
CA SER A 111 14.89 14.96 -3.99
C SER A 111 14.37 13.79 -4.86
N LYS A 112 13.10 13.38 -4.71
CA LYS A 112 12.54 12.24 -5.44
C LYS A 112 11.99 12.70 -6.80
N PRO A 113 12.39 12.09 -7.94
CA PRO A 113 11.86 12.44 -9.27
C PRO A 113 10.34 12.42 -9.35
N LEU A 114 9.70 11.46 -8.68
CA LEU A 114 8.24 11.34 -8.57
C LEU A 114 7.55 12.62 -8.06
N PHE A 115 8.22 13.45 -7.27
CA PHE A 115 7.69 14.69 -6.70
C PHE A 115 8.12 15.95 -7.46
N SER A 116 8.75 15.80 -8.63
CA SER A 116 9.11 16.90 -9.52
C SER A 116 7.88 17.75 -9.86
N LEU A 117 8.10 19.03 -10.20
CA LEU A 117 7.01 19.91 -10.61
C LEU A 117 6.24 19.34 -11.81
N GLU A 118 6.96 18.77 -12.77
CA GLU A 118 6.36 18.14 -13.96
C GLU A 118 5.45 16.96 -13.58
N ASN A 119 5.94 16.02 -12.77
CA ASN A 119 5.14 14.88 -12.33
C ASN A 119 3.93 15.33 -11.50
N ARG A 120 4.07 16.36 -10.63
CA ARG A 120 2.95 16.94 -9.89
C ARG A 120 1.90 17.58 -10.79
N MET A 121 2.30 18.19 -11.92
CA MET A 121 1.35 18.71 -12.92
C MET A 121 0.58 17.59 -13.60
N LYS A 122 1.27 16.54 -14.07
CA LYS A 122 0.63 15.37 -14.69
C LYS A 122 -0.34 14.68 -13.73
N ILE A 123 0.08 14.50 -12.48
CA ILE A 123 -0.77 13.89 -11.45
C ILE A 123 -1.98 14.76 -11.14
N ARG A 124 -1.85 16.09 -11.05
CA ARG A 124 -3.01 16.98 -10.90
C ARG A 124 -4.02 16.76 -12.04
N ASP A 125 -3.54 16.73 -13.28
CA ASP A 125 -4.43 16.57 -14.44
C ASP A 125 -5.11 15.19 -14.44
N MET A 126 -4.44 14.14 -13.96
CA MET A 126 -5.04 12.82 -13.72
C MET A 126 -6.05 12.84 -12.56
N LEU A 127 -5.76 13.52 -11.45
CA LEU A 127 -6.72 13.67 -10.36
C LEU A 127 -7.99 14.38 -10.85
N ASP A 128 -7.84 15.42 -11.66
CA ASP A 128 -8.97 16.15 -12.25
C ASP A 128 -9.81 15.26 -13.18
N SER A 129 -9.22 14.30 -13.89
CA SER A 129 -9.96 13.40 -14.78
C SER A 129 -10.80 12.34 -14.05
N VAL A 130 -10.51 12.06 -12.77
CA VAL A 130 -11.27 11.15 -11.90
C VAL A 130 -12.10 11.88 -10.84
N ARG A 131 -12.18 13.21 -10.92
CA ARG A 131 -12.90 14.04 -9.94
C ARG A 131 -14.37 13.68 -9.80
N ASP A 132 -15.06 13.44 -10.91
CA ASP A 132 -16.48 13.09 -10.90
C ASP A 132 -16.77 11.80 -10.10
N ILE A 133 -15.82 10.86 -10.09
CA ILE A 133 -15.92 9.62 -9.28
C ILE A 133 -15.78 9.97 -7.79
N ALA A 134 -14.79 10.79 -7.42
CA ALA A 134 -14.63 11.22 -6.04
C ALA A 134 -15.87 11.97 -5.54
N ASP A 135 -16.39 12.90 -6.35
CA ASP A 135 -17.55 13.73 -6.03
C ASP A 135 -18.84 12.89 -5.91
N ALA A 136 -19.02 11.85 -6.75
CA ALA A 136 -20.16 10.94 -6.68
C ALA A 136 -20.26 10.20 -5.33
N HIS A 137 -19.10 9.93 -4.70
CA HIS A 137 -19.02 9.31 -3.37
C HIS A 137 -18.86 10.32 -2.22
N ASN A 138 -18.98 11.63 -2.49
CA ASN A 138 -18.66 12.71 -1.55
C ASN A 138 -17.28 12.54 -0.87
N ALA A 139 -16.32 12.01 -1.63
CA ALA A 139 -15.03 11.59 -1.14
C ALA A 139 -13.94 12.59 -1.55
N THR A 140 -12.93 12.73 -0.69
CA THR A 140 -11.65 13.34 -1.11
C THR A 140 -10.89 12.40 -2.05
N PHE A 141 -9.94 12.94 -2.82
CA PHE A 141 -9.04 12.09 -3.62
C PHE A 141 -8.29 11.06 -2.77
N ALA A 142 -7.84 11.45 -1.57
CA ALA A 142 -7.19 10.51 -0.66
C ALA A 142 -8.10 9.31 -0.38
N GLN A 143 -9.37 9.55 -0.04
CA GLN A 143 -10.34 8.48 0.21
C GLN A 143 -10.63 7.65 -1.03
N LEU A 144 -10.78 8.28 -2.21
CA LEU A 144 -10.94 7.56 -3.49
C LEU A 144 -9.80 6.57 -3.72
N PHE A 145 -8.54 7.01 -3.59
CA PHE A 145 -7.38 6.13 -3.84
C PHE A 145 -7.17 5.09 -2.75
N ILE A 146 -7.53 5.37 -1.49
CA ILE A 146 -7.53 4.36 -0.41
C ILE A 146 -8.58 3.28 -0.70
N ALA A 147 -9.81 3.68 -1.05
CA ALA A 147 -10.89 2.76 -1.42
C ALA A 147 -10.51 1.93 -2.66
N TRP A 148 -9.92 2.57 -3.66
CA TRP A 148 -9.43 1.89 -4.86
C TRP A 148 -8.39 0.82 -4.53
N VAL A 149 -7.44 1.09 -3.63
CA VAL A 149 -6.44 0.12 -3.17
C VAL A 149 -7.09 -1.08 -2.47
N ILE A 150 -8.05 -0.83 -1.57
CA ILE A 150 -8.75 -1.88 -0.82
C ILE A 150 -9.59 -2.76 -1.75
N ALA A 151 -10.15 -2.19 -2.83
CA ALA A 151 -10.97 -2.91 -3.79
C ALA A 151 -10.18 -3.91 -4.67
N GLN A 152 -8.85 -3.92 -4.61
CA GLN A 152 -8.04 -4.77 -5.48
C GLN A 152 -8.06 -6.23 -5.01
N PRO A 153 -8.17 -7.22 -5.92
CA PRO A 153 -8.24 -8.62 -5.54
C PRO A 153 -7.01 -9.07 -4.73
N GLY A 154 -7.24 -9.55 -3.51
CA GLY A 154 -6.20 -10.04 -2.61
C GLY A 154 -5.64 -8.99 -1.63
N LEU A 155 -6.02 -7.72 -1.76
CA LEU A 155 -5.73 -6.71 -0.73
C LEU A 155 -6.69 -6.87 0.44
N THR A 156 -6.16 -6.81 1.66
CA THR A 156 -6.98 -6.88 2.87
C THR A 156 -6.98 -5.55 3.62
N THR A 157 -5.88 -4.79 3.56
CA THR A 157 -5.69 -3.58 4.36
C THR A 157 -4.88 -2.54 3.60
N ALA A 158 -5.27 -1.26 3.68
CA ALA A 158 -4.44 -0.13 3.31
C ALA A 158 -3.89 0.58 4.56
N LEU A 159 -2.57 0.68 4.68
CA LEU A 159 -1.90 1.37 5.79
C LEU A 159 -1.75 2.86 5.46
N VAL A 160 -2.62 3.67 6.05
CA VAL A 160 -2.68 5.12 5.79
C VAL A 160 -2.20 5.91 7.01
N GLY A 161 -1.11 6.65 6.86
CA GLY A 161 -0.57 7.48 7.94
C GLY A 161 -1.41 8.72 8.23
N ALA A 162 -1.49 9.11 9.50
CA ALA A 162 -2.13 10.34 9.97
C ALA A 162 -1.24 11.03 11.02
N ARG A 163 -1.30 12.37 11.05
CA ARG A 163 -0.62 13.21 12.06
C ARG A 163 -1.59 14.00 12.94
N SER A 164 -2.88 13.92 12.64
CA SER A 164 -3.96 14.50 13.45
C SER A 164 -5.13 13.53 13.51
N GLU A 165 -5.96 13.68 14.54
CA GLU A 165 -7.22 12.94 14.68
C GLU A 165 -8.10 13.10 13.45
N ALA A 166 -8.28 14.33 12.96
CA ALA A 166 -9.08 14.60 11.76
C ALA A 166 -8.59 13.82 10.52
N GLN A 167 -7.27 13.66 10.34
CA GLN A 167 -6.73 12.84 9.25
C GLN A 167 -7.03 11.35 9.45
N ALA A 168 -6.95 10.86 10.69
CA ALA A 168 -7.27 9.46 10.98
C ALA A 168 -8.74 9.15 10.68
N VAL A 169 -9.66 10.05 11.08
CA VAL A 169 -11.09 9.91 10.80
C VAL A 169 -11.38 10.03 9.29
N GLU A 170 -10.82 11.03 8.60
CA GLU A 170 -10.97 11.20 7.15
C GLU A 170 -10.49 9.95 6.39
N ASN A 171 -9.31 9.42 6.73
CA ASN A 171 -8.75 8.23 6.08
C ASN A 171 -9.60 6.98 6.35
N ALA A 172 -10.10 6.79 7.58
CA ALA A 172 -10.89 5.61 7.95
C ALA A 172 -12.22 5.54 7.18
N ALA A 173 -12.87 6.68 6.94
CA ALA A 173 -14.11 6.75 6.17
C ALA A 173 -13.95 6.26 4.71
N ALA A 174 -12.73 6.15 4.18
CA ALA A 174 -12.49 5.53 2.88
C ALA A 174 -12.91 4.05 2.83
N GLY A 175 -12.92 3.35 3.97
CA GLY A 175 -13.36 1.95 4.05
C GLY A 175 -14.88 1.76 3.87
N GLU A 176 -15.66 2.84 3.89
CA GLU A 176 -17.11 2.81 3.66
C GLU A 176 -17.47 3.02 2.18
N ILE A 177 -16.49 3.39 1.34
CA ILE A 177 -16.69 3.64 -0.09
C ILE A 177 -16.65 2.32 -0.86
N ALA A 178 -17.75 1.98 -1.51
CA ALA A 178 -17.85 0.84 -2.41
C ALA A 178 -17.81 1.32 -3.86
N LEU A 179 -16.61 1.27 -4.47
CA LEU A 179 -16.44 1.61 -5.89
C LEU A 179 -17.03 0.51 -6.78
N SER A 180 -17.67 0.90 -7.88
CA SER A 180 -18.11 -0.05 -8.91
C SER A 180 -16.93 -0.59 -9.73
N ASP A 181 -17.12 -1.71 -10.42
CA ASP A 181 -16.11 -2.26 -11.33
C ASP A 181 -15.72 -1.26 -12.44
N GLU A 182 -16.68 -0.47 -12.92
CA GLU A 182 -16.47 0.60 -13.89
C GLU A 182 -15.61 1.72 -13.31
N GLU A 183 -15.88 2.16 -12.08
CA GLU A 183 -15.11 3.20 -11.39
C GLU A 183 -13.67 2.74 -11.13
N ILE A 184 -13.50 1.50 -10.66
CA ILE A 184 -12.17 0.89 -10.45
C ILE A 184 -11.37 0.87 -11.75
N LYS A 185 -12.00 0.48 -12.87
CA LYS A 185 -11.38 0.47 -14.21
C LYS A 185 -11.07 1.88 -14.71
N ALA A 186 -11.96 2.84 -14.47
CA ALA A 186 -11.76 4.23 -14.88
C ALA A 186 -10.56 4.87 -14.16
N VAL A 187 -10.46 4.70 -12.83
CA VAL A 187 -9.30 5.16 -12.05
C VAL A 187 -8.02 4.47 -12.53
N ARG A 188 -8.07 3.16 -12.77
CA ARG A 188 -6.94 2.39 -13.31
C ARG A 188 -6.45 2.95 -14.65
N ALA A 189 -7.36 3.18 -15.60
CA ALA A 189 -7.04 3.71 -16.91
C ALA A 189 -6.46 5.14 -16.85
N ALA A 190 -7.02 5.99 -15.98
CA ALA A 190 -6.51 7.34 -15.77
C ALA A 190 -5.05 7.31 -15.28
N VAL A 191 -4.72 6.40 -14.36
CA VAL A 191 -3.36 6.25 -13.84
C VAL A 191 -2.41 5.62 -14.85
N GLU A 192 -2.86 4.64 -15.63
CA GLU A 192 -2.07 4.00 -16.69
C GLU A 192 -1.70 4.96 -17.82
N SER A 193 -2.48 6.02 -18.02
CA SER A 193 -2.19 7.07 -18.99
C SER A 193 -1.06 8.02 -18.57
N LEU A 194 -0.58 7.93 -17.32
CA LEU A 194 0.49 8.79 -16.81
C LEU A 194 1.87 8.31 -17.25
N GLU A 195 2.61 9.21 -17.90
CA GLU A 195 4.06 9.07 -18.12
C GLU A 195 4.82 9.89 -17.07
N LEU A 196 5.21 9.23 -15.98
CA LEU A 196 6.00 9.84 -14.91
C LEU A 196 7.49 9.55 -15.09
N HIS A 197 8.34 10.52 -14.76
CA HIS A 197 9.79 10.38 -14.72
C HIS A 197 10.32 9.88 -13.37
#